data_AF-A0A3R7A0T2-F1
#
_entry.id   AF-A0A3R7A0T2-F1
#
_cell.length_a   1.000
_cell.length_b   1.000
_cell.length_c   1.000
_cell.angle_alpha   90.00
_cell.angle_beta   90.00
_cell.angle_gamma   90.00
#
_symmetry.space_group_name_H-M   'P 1'
#
loop_
_entity.id
_entity.type
_entity.pdbx_description
1 polymer ?
#
loop_
_entity_poly.entity_id
_entity_poly.type
_entity_poly.pdbx_seq_one_letter_code
_entity_poly.pdbx_strand_id
1 'polypeptide(L)'
;ATSSVAMDVLYHLVMHTRYTLDFSYGDKELFWLAFELAQVPYIFNPYVNHDMSSLQDPAARVAELVAAIPTHVSRQRKRSKPLTTPEDAANPDGFWPQECLYKRGSEAMRPQDVRAIERRILSAMRIAMIQQRELALDKLKKKH
;
A
#
# COMPACT_ATOMS: atom_id res chain seq x y z
N ALA A 1 11.07 22.34 -13.64
CA ALA A 1 11.46 23.17 -12.49
C ALA A 1 10.49 23.07 -11.31
N THR A 2 9.59 22.09 -11.26
CA THR A 2 8.55 21.94 -10.22
C THR A 2 8.92 20.99 -9.09
N SER A 3 9.96 20.17 -9.26
CA SER A 3 10.40 19.16 -8.28
C SER A 3 11.06 19.74 -7.03
N SER A 4 11.72 20.90 -7.11
CA SER A 4 12.36 21.53 -5.94
C SER A 4 11.32 22.01 -4.93
N VAL A 5 10.28 22.68 -5.41
CA VAL A 5 9.19 23.20 -4.54
C VAL A 5 8.45 22.06 -3.84
N ALA A 6 8.19 20.94 -4.53
CA ALA A 6 7.56 19.78 -3.92
C ALA A 6 8.40 19.20 -2.78
N MET A 7 9.73 19.10 -2.98
CA MET A 7 10.64 18.62 -1.94
C MET A 7 10.79 19.60 -0.77
N ASP A 8 10.78 20.90 -1.04
CA ASP A 8 10.81 21.93 0.01
C ASP A 8 9.54 21.88 0.89
N VAL A 9 8.37 21.69 0.26
CA VAL A 9 7.08 21.53 0.97
C VAL A 9 7.07 20.25 1.80
N LEU A 10 7.50 19.12 1.23
CA LEU A 10 7.61 17.85 1.97
C LEU A 10 8.56 17.96 3.15
N TYR A 11 9.72 18.59 2.94
CA TYR A 11 10.69 18.82 4.01
C TYR A 11 10.06 19.63 5.15
N HIS A 12 9.32 20.69 4.82
CA HIS A 12 8.63 21.48 5.83
C HIS A 12 7.56 20.66 6.57
N LEU A 13 6.74 19.89 5.85
CA LEU A 13 5.72 19.01 6.43
C LEU A 13 6.33 18.00 7.41
N VAL A 14 7.43 17.36 7.03
CA VAL A 14 8.13 16.36 7.88
C VAL A 14 8.73 17.00 9.11
N MET A 15 9.45 18.10 8.94
CA MET A 15 10.28 18.66 9.99
C MET A 15 9.49 19.52 10.98
N HIS A 16 8.41 20.16 10.53
CA HIS A 16 7.69 21.15 11.35
C HIS A 16 6.24 20.75 11.60
N THR A 17 5.52 20.28 10.57
CA THR A 17 4.08 20.04 10.66
C THR A 17 3.73 18.70 11.30
N ARG A 18 4.63 17.71 11.26
CA ARG A 18 4.41 16.36 11.80
C ARG A 18 4.09 16.33 13.29
N TYR A 19 4.61 17.30 14.04
CA TYR A 19 4.42 17.39 15.49
C TYR A 19 3.18 18.19 15.89
N THR A 20 2.55 18.87 14.93
CA THR A 20 1.39 19.74 15.17
C THR A 20 0.11 19.17 14.56
N LEU A 21 0.22 18.43 13.45
CA LEU A 21 -0.89 17.79 12.76
C LEU A 21 -0.54 16.32 12.49
N ASP A 22 -1.45 15.43 12.86
CA ASP A 22 -1.39 14.02 12.48
C ASP A 22 -1.77 13.87 11.00
N PHE A 23 -0.81 14.11 10.11
CA PHE A 23 -1.01 14.02 8.65
C PHE A 23 -0.35 12.79 8.01
N SER A 24 0.56 12.10 8.70
CA SER A 24 1.30 10.95 8.17
C SER A 24 1.72 9.99 9.30
N TYR A 25 1.51 8.68 9.08
CA TYR A 25 1.95 7.61 9.98
C TYR A 25 3.27 6.97 9.55
N GLY A 26 3.83 7.40 8.41
CA GLY A 26 5.04 6.82 7.85
C GLY A 26 5.45 7.38 6.49
N ASP A 27 6.42 6.71 5.90
CA ASP A 27 6.99 6.99 4.58
C ASP A 27 5.97 6.84 3.45
N LYS A 28 4.97 5.95 3.60
CA LYS A 28 3.97 5.68 2.57
C LYS A 28 3.07 6.87 2.26
N GLU A 29 2.57 7.56 3.28
CA GLU A 29 1.72 8.74 3.10
C GLU A 29 2.53 9.90 2.49
N LEU A 30 3.79 10.02 2.91
CA LEU A 30 4.71 11.03 2.39
C LEU A 30 5.07 10.79 0.92
N PHE A 31 5.24 9.53 0.54
CA PHE A 31 5.50 9.14 -0.83
C PHE A 31 4.32 9.50 -1.73
N TRP A 32 3.08 9.22 -1.32
CA TRP A 32 1.89 9.66 -2.07
C TRP A 32 1.81 11.19 -2.21
N LEU A 33 2.02 11.93 -1.11
CA LEU A 33 2.05 13.40 -1.10
C LEU A 33 3.09 13.97 -2.08
N ALA A 34 4.24 13.33 -2.22
CA ALA A 34 5.28 13.76 -3.14
C ALA A 34 4.84 13.70 -4.61
N PHE A 35 4.15 12.63 -5.00
CA PHE A 35 3.62 12.49 -6.36
C PHE A 35 2.49 13.50 -6.62
N GLU A 36 1.62 13.71 -5.64
CA GLU A 36 0.55 14.71 -5.73
C GLU A 36 1.13 16.13 -5.88
N LEU A 37 2.10 16.51 -5.03
CA LEU A 37 2.77 17.82 -5.13
C LEU A 37 3.54 17.99 -6.44
N ALA A 38 4.12 16.92 -6.97
CA ALA A 38 4.81 16.93 -8.26
C ALA A 38 3.84 16.92 -9.46
N GLN A 39 2.54 16.70 -9.23
CA GLN A 39 1.51 16.51 -10.27
C GLN A 39 1.88 15.38 -11.24
N VAL A 40 2.51 14.32 -10.71
CA VAL A 40 2.92 13.14 -11.48
C VAL A 40 1.99 11.98 -11.14
N PRO A 41 1.56 11.16 -12.12
CA PRO A 41 0.74 9.97 -11.84
C PRO A 41 1.43 9.03 -10.85
N TYR A 42 0.74 8.69 -9.77
CA TYR A 42 1.22 7.74 -8.79
C TYR A 42 1.15 6.31 -9.32
N ILE A 43 2.30 5.62 -9.38
CA ILE A 43 2.40 4.23 -9.84
C ILE A 43 3.17 3.41 -8.79
N PHE A 44 2.48 2.49 -8.10
CA PHE A 44 3.12 1.61 -7.10
C PHE A 44 3.86 0.43 -7.72
N ASN A 45 3.49 0.03 -8.95
CA ASN A 45 4.10 -1.06 -9.68
C ASN A 45 4.11 -0.75 -11.19
N PRO A 46 5.28 -0.53 -11.83
CA PRO A 46 5.35 -0.19 -13.25
C PRO A 46 4.93 -1.34 -14.18
N TYR A 47 4.83 -2.57 -13.68
CA TYR A 47 4.46 -3.75 -14.46
C TYR A 47 2.96 -4.05 -14.47
N VAL A 48 2.15 -3.23 -13.78
CA VAL A 48 0.70 -3.42 -13.69
C VAL A 48 0.02 -2.19 -14.27
N ASN A 49 -0.92 -2.41 -15.18
CA ASN A 49 -1.81 -1.35 -15.64
C ASN A 49 -2.71 -0.93 -14.47
N HIS A 50 -2.40 0.22 -13.86
CA HIS A 50 -3.26 0.88 -12.87
C HIS A 50 -4.35 1.73 -13.53
N ASP A 51 -4.77 1.35 -14.74
CA ASP A 51 -5.73 2.14 -15.49
C ASP A 51 -7.09 2.10 -14.78
N MET A 52 -7.55 3.29 -14.37
CA MET A 52 -8.86 3.49 -13.73
C MET A 52 -10.03 3.06 -14.65
N SER A 53 -9.78 2.85 -15.95
CA SER A 53 -10.75 2.24 -16.86
C SER A 53 -11.15 0.81 -16.45
N SER A 54 -10.34 0.10 -15.65
CA SER A 54 -10.68 -1.22 -15.11
C SER A 54 -11.85 -1.19 -14.13
N LEU A 55 -12.30 -0.01 -13.70
CA LEU A 55 -13.44 0.16 -12.79
C LEU A 55 -14.79 0.25 -13.51
N GLN A 56 -14.85 -0.01 -14.83
CA GLN A 56 -16.10 0.01 -15.61
C GLN A 56 -17.18 -0.89 -15.01
N ASP A 57 -16.80 -2.04 -14.44
CA ASP A 57 -17.67 -2.89 -13.65
C ASP A 57 -17.17 -2.98 -12.20
N PRO A 58 -17.65 -2.09 -11.31
CA PRO A 58 -17.26 -2.10 -9.91
C PRO A 58 -17.63 -3.40 -9.20
N ALA A 59 -18.73 -4.05 -9.61
CA ALA A 59 -19.22 -5.26 -8.97
C ALA A 59 -18.32 -6.46 -9.32
N ALA A 60 -17.97 -6.62 -10.60
CA ALA A 60 -17.01 -7.64 -11.03
C ALA A 60 -15.64 -7.43 -10.36
N ARG A 61 -15.18 -6.18 -10.25
CA ARG A 61 -13.90 -5.88 -9.60
C ARG A 61 -13.92 -6.22 -8.11
N VAL A 62 -15.01 -5.92 -7.40
CA VAL A 62 -15.17 -6.33 -6.00
C VAL A 62 -15.11 -7.85 -5.87
N ALA A 63 -15.82 -8.59 -6.73
CA ALA A 63 -15.83 -10.05 -6.70
C ALA A 63 -14.43 -10.64 -6.94
N GLU A 64 -13.69 -10.10 -7.92
CA GLU A 64 -12.31 -10.48 -8.20
C GLU A 64 -11.39 -10.23 -6.98
N LEU A 65 -11.48 -9.05 -6.38
CA LEU A 65 -10.65 -8.68 -5.22
C LEU A 65 -10.97 -9.54 -3.99
N VAL A 66 -12.24 -9.87 -3.76
CA VAL A 66 -12.66 -10.77 -2.68
C VAL A 66 -12.15 -12.19 -2.94
N ALA A 67 -12.24 -12.68 -4.18
CA ALA A 67 -11.70 -14.00 -4.55
C ALA A 67 -10.16 -14.07 -4.42
N ALA A 68 -9.48 -12.94 -4.59
CA ALA A 68 -8.03 -12.83 -4.44
C ALA A 68 -7.55 -12.67 -2.99
N ILE A 69 -8.46 -12.66 -1.99
CA ILE A 69 -8.05 -12.56 -0.58
C ILE A 69 -7.15 -13.76 -0.24
N PRO A 70 -5.92 -13.52 0.29
CA PRO A 70 -5.02 -14.60 0.65
C PRO A 70 -5.64 -15.54 1.69
N THR A 71 -5.53 -16.84 1.47
CA THR A 71 -6.00 -17.84 2.44
C THR A 71 -4.98 -18.05 3.57
N HIS A 72 -3.70 -17.81 3.28
CA HIS A 72 -2.59 -18.01 4.20
C HIS A 72 -1.67 -16.79 4.19
N VAL A 73 -1.11 -16.49 5.36
CA VAL A 73 -0.12 -15.42 5.54
C VAL A 73 1.09 -15.97 6.26
N SER A 74 2.26 -15.38 6.05
CA SER A 74 3.41 -15.66 6.91
C SER A 74 3.04 -15.40 8.37
N ARG A 75 3.40 -16.31 9.28
CA ARG A 75 3.26 -16.09 10.72
C ARG A 75 3.77 -14.70 11.08
N GLN A 76 3.00 -13.94 11.85
CA GLN A 76 3.42 -12.62 12.32
C GLN A 76 4.71 -12.80 13.14
N ARG A 77 5.86 -12.46 12.56
CA ARG A 77 7.12 -12.55 13.28
C ARG A 77 7.10 -11.48 14.37
N LYS A 78 7.28 -11.87 15.63
CA LYS A 78 7.93 -10.94 16.56
C LYS A 78 9.30 -10.65 15.94
N ARG A 79 9.62 -9.37 15.71
CA ARG A 79 10.92 -8.96 15.17
C ARG A 79 12.00 -9.75 15.90
N SER A 80 12.73 -10.60 15.18
CA SER A 80 13.85 -11.32 15.77
C SER A 80 14.86 -10.29 16.27
N LYS A 81 15.46 -10.55 17.43
CA LYS A 81 16.62 -9.76 17.85
C LYS A 81 17.67 -9.83 16.71
N PRO A 82 18.44 -8.76 16.46
CA PRO A 82 19.54 -8.80 15.50
C PRO A 82 20.39 -10.04 15.76
N LEU A 83 20.69 -10.82 14.73
CA LEU A 83 21.55 -11.99 14.90
C LEU A 83 22.97 -11.48 15.06
N THR A 84 23.37 -11.35 16.31
CA THR A 84 24.76 -11.13 16.69
C THR A 84 25.54 -12.44 16.78
N THR A 85 24.85 -13.59 16.65
CA THR A 85 25.42 -14.94 16.66
C THR A 85 24.75 -15.80 15.58
N PRO A 86 25.50 -16.68 14.89
CA PRO A 86 24.94 -17.62 13.92
C PRO A 86 24.04 -18.64 14.62
N GLU A 87 23.03 -19.14 13.92
CA GLU A 87 22.06 -20.11 14.48
C GLU A 87 22.70 -21.50 14.68
N ASP A 88 23.69 -21.83 13.84
CA ASP A 88 24.57 -22.98 13.98
C ASP A 88 26.03 -22.52 14.08
N ALA A 89 26.65 -22.73 15.23
CA ALA A 89 28.03 -22.33 15.50
C ALA A 89 29.08 -23.13 14.70
N ALA A 90 28.69 -24.29 14.15
CA ALA A 90 29.58 -25.11 13.32
C ALA A 90 29.53 -24.71 11.83
N ASN A 91 28.54 -23.93 11.43
CA ASN A 91 28.41 -23.43 10.06
C ASN A 91 28.90 -21.97 9.98
N PRO A 92 30.07 -21.70 9.35
CA PRO A 92 30.59 -20.34 9.21
C PRO A 92 29.67 -19.41 8.40
N ASP A 93 28.73 -19.97 7.61
CA ASP A 93 27.71 -19.25 6.84
C ASP A 93 26.31 -19.29 7.53
N GLY A 94 26.24 -19.68 8.81
CA GLY A 94 25.00 -19.92 9.57
C GLY A 94 24.16 -18.68 9.92
N PHE A 95 24.41 -17.54 9.27
CA PHE A 95 23.56 -16.35 9.36
C PHE A 95 22.40 -16.46 8.37
N TRP A 96 21.35 -17.15 8.82
CA TRP A 96 20.09 -17.45 8.11
C TRP A 96 20.26 -18.37 6.89
N PRO A 97 19.59 -19.53 6.86
CA PRO A 97 19.47 -20.30 5.63
C PRO A 97 18.82 -19.44 4.54
N GLN A 98 19.51 -19.26 3.40
CA GLN A 98 18.99 -18.60 2.19
C GLN A 98 17.92 -19.44 1.46
N GLU A 99 17.30 -20.40 2.14
CA GLU A 99 16.25 -21.23 1.58
C GLU A 99 14.93 -20.46 1.62
N CYS A 100 14.32 -20.32 0.43
CA CYS A 100 13.01 -19.72 0.27
C CYS A 100 12.01 -20.52 1.12
N LEU A 101 11.47 -19.90 2.18
CA LEU A 101 10.53 -20.51 3.16
C LEU A 101 9.14 -20.82 2.58
N TYR A 102 9.03 -21.01 1.27
CA TYR A 102 7.81 -21.40 0.59
C TYR A 102 7.29 -22.70 1.23
N LYS A 103 6.09 -22.62 1.84
CA LYS A 103 5.40 -23.69 2.58
C LYS A 103 5.92 -24.05 3.98
N ARG A 104 6.93 -23.37 4.54
CA ARG A 104 7.49 -23.66 5.88
C ARG A 104 7.05 -22.73 7.02
N GLY A 105 6.11 -21.81 6.80
CA GLY A 105 5.71 -20.84 7.85
C GLY A 105 4.47 -20.01 7.59
N SER A 106 3.58 -20.45 6.69
CA SER A 106 2.32 -19.76 6.41
C SER A 106 1.20 -20.32 7.28
N GLU A 107 0.61 -19.49 8.13
CA GLU A 107 -0.57 -19.81 8.92
C GLU A 107 -1.83 -19.42 8.15
N ALA A 108 -2.92 -20.17 8.35
CA ALA A 108 -4.21 -19.78 7.80
C ALA A 108 -4.60 -18.40 8.35
N MET A 109 -5.16 -17.53 7.49
CA MET A 109 -5.63 -16.23 7.97
C MET A 109 -6.74 -16.41 8.99
N ARG A 110 -6.70 -15.62 10.07
CA ARG A 110 -7.77 -15.62 11.07
C ARG A 110 -9.05 -15.10 10.40
N PRO A 111 -10.23 -15.69 10.69
CA PRO A 111 -11.50 -15.25 10.09
C PRO A 111 -11.80 -13.76 10.29
N GLN A 112 -11.34 -13.18 11.40
CA GLN A 112 -11.47 -11.75 11.68
C GLN A 112 -10.65 -10.85 10.75
N ASP A 113 -9.48 -11.30 10.32
CA ASP A 113 -8.61 -10.56 9.41
C ASP A 113 -9.14 -10.64 7.98
N VAL A 114 -9.64 -11.81 7.57
CA VAL A 114 -10.38 -11.99 6.31
C VAL A 114 -11.52 -10.98 6.23
N ARG A 115 -12.40 -10.95 7.26
CA ARG A 115 -13.51 -9.99 7.32
C ARG A 115 -13.06 -8.53 7.33
N ALA A 116 -11.91 -8.23 7.95
CA ALA A 116 -11.36 -6.88 7.93
C ALA A 116 -10.90 -6.48 6.52
N ILE A 117 -10.26 -7.39 5.79
CA ILE A 117 -9.85 -7.18 4.40
C ILE A 117 -11.08 -7.00 3.50
N GLU A 118 -12.09 -7.84 3.63
CA GLU A 118 -13.37 -7.71 2.90
C GLU A 118 -13.99 -6.33 3.10
N ARG A 119 -14.11 -5.88 4.36
CA ARG A 119 -14.63 -4.53 4.66
C ARG A 119 -13.81 -3.44 3.99
N ARG A 120 -12.48 -3.54 4.04
CA ARG A 120 -11.58 -2.55 3.42
C ARG A 120 -11.73 -2.52 1.91
N ILE A 121 -11.86 -3.67 1.24
CA ILE A 121 -12.12 -3.75 -0.20
C ILE A 121 -13.42 -3.03 -0.55
N LEU A 122 -14.51 -3.34 0.17
CA LEU A 122 -15.83 -2.73 -0.06
C LEU A 122 -15.79 -1.20 0.16
N SER A 123 -15.18 -0.75 1.26
CA SER A 123 -15.04 0.69 1.55
C SER A 123 -14.20 1.40 0.48
N ALA A 124 -13.07 0.83 0.08
CA ALA A 124 -12.20 1.42 -0.95
C ALA A 124 -12.90 1.54 -2.30
N MET A 125 -13.61 0.49 -2.73
CA MET A 125 -14.36 0.51 -3.99
C MET A 125 -15.48 1.54 -3.96
N ARG A 126 -16.18 1.69 -2.83
CA ARG A 126 -17.20 2.73 -2.66
C ARG A 126 -16.61 4.14 -2.81
N ILE A 127 -15.46 4.40 -2.19
CA ILE A 127 -14.77 5.69 -2.29
C ILE A 127 -14.34 5.94 -3.75
N ALA A 128 -13.75 4.94 -4.41
CA ALA A 128 -13.33 5.05 -5.81
C ALA A 128 -14.51 5.37 -6.75
N MET A 129 -15.68 4.77 -6.53
CA MET A 129 -16.89 5.09 -7.29
C MET A 129 -17.36 6.54 -7.08
N ILE A 130 -17.30 7.05 -5.85
CA ILE A 130 -17.63 8.45 -5.55
C ILE A 130 -16.67 9.38 -6.29
N GLN A 131 -15.36 9.12 -6.21
CA GLN A 131 -14.34 9.90 -6.89
C GLN A 131 -14.56 9.93 -8.42
N GLN A 132 -14.85 8.79 -9.04
CA GLN A 132 -15.12 8.71 -10.47
C GLN A 132 -16.36 9.54 -10.87
N ARG A 133 -17.41 9.50 -10.05
CA ARG A 133 -18.61 10.32 -10.26
C ARG A 133 -18.29 11.81 -10.18
N GLU A 134 -17.53 12.25 -9.18
CA GLU A 134 -17.15 13.65 -9.00
C GLU A 134 -16.29 14.17 -10.16
N LEU A 135 -15.30 13.38 -10.59
CA LEU A 135 -14.48 13.70 -11.77
C LEU A 135 -15.30 13.83 -13.05
N ALA A 136 -16.32 12.98 -13.24
CA ALA A 136 -17.23 13.09 -14.38
C ALA A 136 -18.07 14.37 -14.32
N LEU A 137 -18.55 14.76 -13.14
CA LEU A 137 -19.29 16.01 -12.92
C LEU A 137 -18.41 17.24 -13.18
N ASP A 138 -17.17 17.23 -12.73
CA ASP A 138 -16.25 18.35 -12.95
C ASP A 138 -15.83 18.50 -14.41
N LYS A 139 -15.69 17.39 -15.14
CA LYS A 139 -15.51 17.40 -16.60
C LYS A 139 -16.70 18.03 -17.32
N LEU A 140 -17.93 17.75 -16.87
CA LEU A 140 -19.14 18.37 -17.42
C LEU A 140 -19.17 19.87 -17.15
N LYS A 141 -18.84 20.30 -15.92
CA LYS A 141 -18.78 21.72 -15.55
C LYS A 141 -17.74 22.50 -16.34
N LYS A 142 -16.54 21.93 -16.58
CA LYS A 142 -15.48 22.57 -17.38
C LYS A 142 -15.80 22.69 -18.88
N LYS A 143 -16.84 22.00 -19.37
CA LYS A 143 -17.27 22.05 -20.77
C LYS A 143 -18.25 23.21 -21.04
N HIS A 144 -18.74 23.89 -19.99
CA HIS A 144 -19.54 25.12 -20.08
C HIS A 144 -18.66 26.31 -19.70
#